data_AF-A0ABD1F374-F1
#
_entry.id   AF-A0ABD1F374-F1
#
_cell.length_a   1.000
_cell.length_b   1.000
_cell.length_c   1.000
_cell.angle_alpha   90.00
_cell.angle_beta   90.00
_cell.angle_gamma   90.00
#
_symmetry.space_group_name_H-M   'P 1'
#
loop_
_entity.id
_entity.type
_entity.pdbx_description
1 polymer ?
#
loop_
_entity_poly.entity_id
_entity_poly.type
_entity_poly.pdbx_seq_one_letter_code
_entity_poly.pdbx_strand_id
1 'polypeptide(L)'
;MDSIENIIERVGKTICLYQTYKVALRDFSAEDLKYLPLCYLEKYVSPFAIQQIWDKLPESYKQSPILKLNLPCYEHYNKGELQIDGPPPPIKSCFGCKQL
;
A
#
# COMPACT_ATOMS: atom_id res chain seq x y z
N MET A 1 25.03 -0.44 9.22
CA MET A 1 24.30 0.69 8.60
C MET A 1 24.62 0.61 7.12
N ASP A 2 23.63 0.45 6.25
CA ASP A 2 23.86 0.31 4.80
C ASP A 2 24.40 1.63 4.23
N SER A 3 25.27 1.55 3.21
CA SER A 3 25.75 2.75 2.51
C SER A 3 24.60 3.41 1.73
N ILE A 4 24.69 4.71 1.51
CA ILE A 4 23.71 5.46 0.72
C ILE A 4 23.60 4.89 -0.71
N GLU A 5 24.74 4.51 -1.30
CA GLU A 5 24.79 3.90 -2.63
C GLU A 5 24.01 2.58 -2.69
N ASN A 6 24.17 1.72 -1.69
CA ASN A 6 23.43 0.46 -1.60
C ASN A 6 21.93 0.71 -1.45
N ILE A 7 21.52 1.71 -0.67
CA ILE A 7 20.10 2.06 -0.50
C ILE A 7 19.51 2.55 -1.83
N ILE A 8 20.21 3.44 -2.53
CA ILE A 8 19.77 3.97 -3.84
C ILE A 8 19.60 2.83 -4.84
N GLU A 9 20.56 1.91 -4.92
CA GLU A 9 20.48 0.74 -5.80
C GLU A 9 19.27 -0.14 -5.48
N ARG A 10 19.04 -0.45 -4.19
CA ARG A 10 17.91 -1.27 -3.75
C ARG A 10 16.57 -0.63 -4.06
N VAL A 11 16.41 0.67 -3.81
CA VAL A 11 15.19 1.41 -4.14
C VAL A 11 14.96 1.39 -5.65
N GLY A 12 15.99 1.72 -6.44
CA GLY A 12 15.91 1.71 -7.91
C GLY A 12 15.50 0.35 -8.46
N LYS A 13 16.12 -0.73 -7.97
CA LYS A 13 15.81 -2.10 -8.38
C LYS A 13 14.38 -2.49 -8.03
N THR A 14 13.92 -2.18 -6.82
CA THR A 14 12.56 -2.49 -6.37
C THR A 14 11.51 -1.78 -7.21
N ILE A 15 11.69 -0.47 -7.44
CA ILE A 15 10.81 0.33 -8.28
C ILE A 15 10.79 -0.18 -9.72
N CYS A 16 11.95 -0.49 -10.29
CA CYS A 16 12.07 -1.01 -11.65
C CYS A 16 11.36 -2.36 -11.81
N LEU A 17 11.58 -3.30 -10.88
CA LEU A 17 10.94 -4.61 -10.90
C LEU A 17 9.41 -4.50 -10.80
N TYR A 18 8.90 -3.61 -9.93
CA TYR A 18 7.46 -3.40 -9.80
C TYR A 18 6.83 -2.70 -11.02
N GLN A 19 7.41 -1.57 -11.45
CA GLN A 19 6.79 -0.72 -12.47
C GLN A 19 7.02 -1.23 -13.89
N THR A 20 8.23 -1.69 -14.19
CA THR A 20 8.65 -2.11 -15.53
C THR A 20 8.38 -3.59 -15.75
N TYR A 21 8.82 -4.44 -14.81
CA TYR A 21 8.73 -5.90 -14.95
C TYR A 21 7.47 -6.50 -14.32
N LYS A 22 6.60 -5.67 -13.74
CA LYS A 22 5.31 -6.08 -13.15
C LYS A 22 5.43 -7.18 -12.09
N VAL A 23 6.57 -7.27 -11.41
CA VAL A 23 6.74 -8.12 -10.23
C VAL A 23 5.81 -7.60 -9.13
N ALA A 24 5.05 -8.47 -8.49
CA ALA A 24 4.10 -8.03 -7.48
C ALA A 24 4.83 -7.54 -6.23
N LEU A 25 4.40 -6.41 -5.66
CA LEU A 25 5.02 -5.86 -4.44
C LEU A 25 4.99 -6.84 -3.27
N ARG A 26 4.00 -7.74 -3.22
CA ARG A 26 3.90 -8.81 -2.23
C ARG A 26 5.08 -9.79 -2.26
N ASP A 27 5.82 -9.87 -3.36
CA ASP A 27 6.93 -10.81 -3.52
C ASP A 27 8.24 -10.25 -2.94
N PHE A 28 8.29 -8.96 -2.59
CA PHE A 28 9.44 -8.34 -1.93
C PHE A 28 9.46 -8.61 -0.43
N SER A 29 10.65 -8.60 0.16
CA SER A 29 10.85 -8.74 1.60
C SER A 29 10.52 -7.42 2.33
N ALA A 30 10.25 -7.49 3.64
CA ALA A 30 10.13 -6.28 4.46
C ALA A 30 11.41 -5.41 4.42
N GLU A 31 12.56 -6.06 4.29
CA GLU A 31 13.88 -5.42 4.20
C GLU A 31 14.08 -4.65 2.89
N ASP A 32 13.45 -5.07 1.80
CA ASP A 32 13.44 -4.30 0.53
C ASP A 32 12.42 -3.15 0.60
N LEU A 33 11.24 -3.42 1.15
CA LEU A 33 10.13 -2.47 1.21
C LEU A 33 10.40 -1.30 2.16
N LYS A 34 11.18 -1.49 3.24
CA LYS A 34 11.46 -0.42 4.21
C LYS A 34 12.22 0.78 3.62
N TYR A 35 12.92 0.58 2.51
CA TYR A 35 13.68 1.64 1.83
C TYR A 35 12.84 2.40 0.81
N LEU A 36 11.68 1.87 0.40
CA LEU A 36 10.79 2.59 -0.50
C LEU A 36 10.30 3.87 0.17
N PRO A 37 10.46 5.05 -0.46
CA PRO A 37 9.99 6.29 0.12
C PRO A 37 8.48 6.26 0.39
N LEU A 38 8.04 6.74 1.56
CA LEU A 38 6.62 6.85 1.90
C LEU A 38 5.82 7.58 0.80
N CYS A 39 6.35 8.71 0.30
CA CYS A 39 5.71 9.48 -0.76
C CYS A 39 5.56 8.70 -2.08
N TYR A 40 6.43 7.71 -2.33
CA TYR A 40 6.30 6.82 -3.47
C TYR A 40 5.12 5.87 -3.31
N LEU A 41 5.00 5.24 -2.13
CA LEU A 41 3.87 4.36 -1.79
C LEU A 41 2.53 5.11 -1.87
N GLU A 42 2.48 6.34 -1.37
CA GLU A 42 1.27 7.16 -1.36
C GLU A 42 0.80 7.58 -2.75
N LYS A 43 1.73 7.84 -3.67
CA LYS A 43 1.41 8.41 -5.00
C LYS A 43 1.30 7.37 -6.11
N TYR A 44 2.13 6.33 -6.08
CA TYR A 44 2.35 5.48 -7.26
C TYR A 44 1.95 4.02 -7.06
N VAL A 45 1.66 3.61 -5.82
CA VAL A 45 1.27 2.23 -5.53
C VAL A 45 -0.25 2.14 -5.38
N SER A 46 -0.85 1.16 -6.04
CA SER A 46 -2.30 0.98 -6.00
C SER A 46 -2.78 0.56 -4.60
N PRO A 47 -4.03 0.88 -4.22
CA PRO A 47 -4.57 0.48 -2.92
C PRO A 47 -4.50 -1.04 -2.68
N PHE A 48 -4.79 -1.82 -3.71
CA PHE A 48 -4.68 -3.28 -3.66
C PHE A 48 -3.25 -3.74 -3.38
N ALA A 49 -2.25 -3.13 -4.01
CA ALA A 49 -0.85 -3.47 -3.75
C ALA A 49 -0.40 -3.04 -2.34
N ILE A 50 -0.85 -1.88 -1.85
CA ILE A 50 -0.62 -1.44 -0.46
C ILE A 50 -1.18 -2.46 0.54
N GLN A 51 -2.41 -2.93 0.33
CA GLN A 51 -3.02 -3.95 1.18
C GLN A 51 -2.15 -5.22 1.26
N GLN A 52 -1.61 -5.69 0.13
CA GLN A 52 -0.81 -6.91 0.10
C GLN A 52 0.52 -6.83 0.85
N ILE A 53 1.05 -5.62 1.03
CA ILE A 53 2.34 -5.40 1.71
C ILE A 53 2.20 -4.74 3.08
N TRP A 54 0.97 -4.46 3.54
CA TRP A 54 0.73 -3.67 4.74
C TRP A 54 1.49 -4.17 5.97
N ASP A 55 1.50 -5.49 6.19
CA ASP A 55 2.18 -6.12 7.33
C ASP A 55 3.71 -6.09 7.21
N LYS A 56 4.24 -5.85 6.00
CA LYS A 56 5.68 -5.73 5.72
C LYS A 56 6.18 -4.29 5.81
N LEU A 57 5.29 -3.30 5.89
CA LEU A 57 5.68 -1.89 5.96
C LEU A 57 6.19 -1.50 7.36
N PRO A 58 7.13 -0.53 7.45
CA PRO A 58 7.55 0.03 8.72
C PRO A 58 6.38 0.60 9.53
N GLU A 59 6.45 0.53 10.85
CA GLU A 59 5.38 1.02 11.74
C GLU A 59 5.11 2.52 11.56
N SER A 60 6.14 3.31 11.27
CA SER A 60 6.01 4.73 10.94
C SER A 60 5.14 4.98 9.69
N TYR A 61 5.13 4.04 8.74
CA TYR A 61 4.33 4.18 7.51
C TYR A 61 2.88 3.83 7.79
N LYS A 62 2.62 2.91 8.72
CA LYS A 62 1.27 2.56 9.15
C LYS A 62 0.55 3.71 9.86
N GLN A 63 1.29 4.73 10.32
CA GLN A 63 0.72 5.97 10.85
C GLN A 63 0.28 6.95 9.76
N SER A 64 0.69 6.77 8.49
CA SER A 64 0.30 7.66 7.40
C SER A 64 -1.22 7.63 7.19
N PRO A 65 -1.92 8.78 7.27
CA PRO A 65 -3.34 8.85 6.97
C PRO A 65 -3.63 8.51 5.51
N ILE A 66 -2.73 8.88 4.59
CA ILE A 66 -2.90 8.63 3.15
C ILE A 66 -2.84 7.13 2.86
N LEU A 67 -1.90 6.40 3.47
CA LEU A 67 -1.83 4.95 3.29
C LEU A 67 -3.00 4.23 3.97
N LYS A 68 -3.43 4.68 5.16
CA LYS A 68 -4.62 4.12 5.82
C LYS A 68 -5.87 4.24 4.94
N LEU A 69 -6.03 5.36 4.24
CA LEU A 69 -7.13 5.57 3.30
C LEU A 69 -7.15 4.58 2.12
N ASN A 70 -6.02 3.93 1.82
CA ASN A 70 -5.92 2.88 0.82
C ASN A 70 -6.29 1.48 1.34
N LEU A 71 -6.46 1.30 2.66
CA LEU A 71 -6.85 0.01 3.24
C LEU A 71 -8.33 -0.30 3.00
N PRO A 72 -8.74 -1.58 3.00
CA PRO A 72 -10.13 -1.97 2.85
C PRO A 72 -11.01 -1.43 3.99
N CYS A 73 -12.20 -0.94 3.65
CA CYS A 73 -13.19 -0.50 4.64
C CYS A 73 -14.07 -1.68 5.08
N TYR A 74 -13.67 -2.41 6.11
CA TYR A 74 -14.51 -3.47 6.68
C TYR A 74 -15.69 -2.94 7.51
N GLU A 75 -15.59 -1.69 7.97
CA GLU A 75 -16.63 -1.09 8.82
C GLU A 75 -17.96 -0.92 8.09
N HIS A 76 -17.93 -0.53 6.82
CA HIS A 76 -19.15 -0.27 6.04
C HIS A 76 -19.39 -1.28 4.92
N TYR A 77 -18.46 -2.21 4.71
CA TYR A 77 -18.60 -3.24 3.69
C TYR A 77 -19.78 -4.15 3.99
N ASN A 78 -20.71 -4.24 3.04
CA ASN A 78 -21.90 -5.10 3.09
C ASN A 78 -22.81 -4.89 4.31
N LYS A 79 -22.74 -3.73 4.98
CA LYS A 79 -23.64 -3.35 6.08
C LYS A 79 -24.93 -2.64 5.63
N GLY A 80 -25.10 -2.40 4.33
CA GLY A 80 -26.30 -1.78 3.76
C GLY A 80 -27.04 -2.70 2.77
N GLU A 81 -28.02 -2.14 2.07
CA GLU A 81 -28.83 -2.87 1.09
C GLU A 81 -28.04 -3.31 -0.15
N LEU A 82 -27.05 -2.50 -0.57
CA LEU A 82 -26.17 -2.85 -1.68
C LEU A 82 -25.06 -3.78 -1.18
N GLN A 83 -25.20 -5.07 -1.49
CA GLN A 83 -24.16 -6.06 -1.30
C GLN A 83 -23.18 -5.99 -2.48
N ILE A 84 -21.89 -5.81 -2.19
CA ILE A 84 -20.83 -5.80 -3.19
C ILE A 84 -20.22 -7.20 -3.25
N ASP A 85 -20.32 -7.84 -4.42
CA ASP A 85 -19.60 -9.05 -4.73
C ASP A 85 -18.10 -8.74 -4.93
N GLY A 86 -17.23 -9.44 -4.20
CA GLY A 86 -15.78 -9.24 -4.24
C GLY A 86 -15.23 -8.49 -3.02
N PRO A 87 -13.93 -8.15 -3.00
CA PRO A 87 -13.28 -7.60 -1.80
C PRO A 87 -13.82 -6.21 -1.41
N PRO A 88 -13.70 -5.82 -0.13
CA PRO A 88 -14.12 -4.48 0.30
C PRO A 88 -13.37 -3.38 -0.44
N PRO A 89 -14.05 -2.29 -0.82
CA PRO A 89 -13.38 -1.14 -1.41
C PRO A 89 -12.46 -0.46 -0.39
N PRO A 90 -11.46 0.31 -0.85
CA PRO A 90 -10.60 1.07 0.05
C PRO A 90 -11.40 2.17 0.77
N ILE A 91 -10.98 2.57 1.97
CA ILE A 91 -11.64 3.59 2.81
C ILE A 91 -11.88 4.89 2.04
N LYS A 92 -10.92 5.35 1.24
CA LYS A 92 -11.08 6.54 0.38
C LYS A 92 -12.20 6.45 -0.66
N SER A 93 -12.69 5.25 -0.96
CA SER A 93 -13.78 4.99 -1.90
C SER A 93 -15.06 4.56 -1.19
N CYS A 94 -15.03 4.39 0.13
CA CYS A 94 -16.20 4.01 0.91
C CYS A 94 -17.18 5.20 1.01
N PHE A 95 -18.44 4.98 0.61
CA PHE A 95 -19.49 5.99 0.73
C PHE A 95 -19.79 6.35 2.19
N GLY A 96 -19.88 5.35 3.09
CA GLY A 96 -20.12 5.59 4.51
C GLY A 96 -19.04 6.46 5.16
N CYS A 97 -17.75 6.17 4.89
CA CYS A 97 -16.64 6.98 5.42
C CYS A 97 -16.59 8.40 4.85
N LYS A 98 -17.17 8.65 3.67
CA LYS A 98 -17.22 10.00 3.06
C LYS A 98 -18.36 10.86 3.56
N GLN A 99 -19.35 10.28 4.23
CA GLN A 99 -20.52 10.97 4.75
C GLN A 99 -20.34 11.44 6.21
N LEU A 100 -19.20 11.14 6.83
CA LEU A 100 -18.82 11.54 8.19
C LEU A 100 -18.07 12.88 8.22
#